data_AF-A0A9P7JMP4-F1
#
_entry.id   AF-A0A9P7JMP4-F1
#
_cell.length_a   1.000
_cell.length_b   1.000
_cell.length_c   1.000
_cell.angle_alpha   90.00
_cell.angle_beta   90.00
_cell.angle_gamma   90.00
#
_symmetry.space_group_name_H-M   'P 1'
#
loop_
_entity.id
_entity.type
_entity.pdbx_description
1 polymer ?
#
loop_
_entity_poly.entity_id
_entity_poly.type
_entity_poly.pdbx_seq_one_letter_code
_entity_poly.pdbx_strand_id
1 'polypeptide(L)'
;GARKCKLPAGGVRRFQDSKDKSSTTNLRHHANGCWGKEAVDHAFSGGKVVQATSGSVFSAFARKGQQPVHHTYRMHTSNENNRPVNIINDCALRDLLLSGRPNIELPSHFTISRDIRASFEKCQERIGTLLQ
;
A
#
# COMPACT_ATOMS: atom_id res chain seq x y z
N GLY A 1 11.24 2.78 15.67
CA GLY A 1 10.08 2.47 16.53
C GLY A 1 9.86 0.97 16.59
N ALA A 2 9.31 0.46 17.70
CA ALA A 2 9.14 -0.98 17.92
C ALA A 2 8.07 -1.58 16.97
N ARG A 3 8.45 -2.61 16.19
CA ARG A 3 7.54 -3.35 15.28
C ARG A 3 6.71 -4.41 16.01
N LYS A 4 7.11 -4.76 17.23
CA LYS A 4 6.45 -5.72 18.13
C LYS A 4 6.53 -5.16 19.56
N CYS A 5 5.52 -5.45 20.38
CA CYS A 5 5.54 -5.10 21.79
C CYS A 5 6.79 -5.68 22.46
N LYS A 6 7.50 -4.86 23.24
CA LYS A 6 8.69 -5.30 23.99
C LYS A 6 8.36 -5.83 25.38
N LEU A 7 7.14 -5.57 25.87
CA LEU A 7 6.70 -6.04 27.17
C LEU A 7 6.22 -7.50 27.06
N PRO A 8 6.52 -8.34 28.06
CA PRO A 8 6.18 -9.76 28.05
C PRO A 8 4.66 -10.02 27.96
N ALA A 9 3.85 -9.06 28.39
CA ALA A 9 2.38 -9.13 28.28
C ALA A 9 1.84 -8.95 26.84
N GLY A 10 2.68 -8.63 25.85
CA GLY A 10 2.28 -8.53 24.45
C GLY A 10 1.40 -7.32 24.08
N GLY A 11 0.98 -6.50 25.06
CA GLY A 11 0.12 -5.34 24.83
C GLY A 11 -0.27 -4.59 26.11
N VAL A 12 -1.30 -3.74 26.02
CA VAL A 12 -1.90 -3.02 27.15
C VAL A 12 -3.28 -3.59 27.44
N ARG A 13 -3.52 -4.01 28.68
CA ARG A 13 -4.87 -4.35 29.15
C ARG A 13 -5.57 -3.09 29.67
N ARG A 14 -6.70 -2.73 29.08
CA ARG A 14 -7.53 -1.61 29.53
C ARG A 14 -8.82 -2.15 30.14
N PHE A 15 -9.14 -1.69 31.35
CA PHE A 15 -10.41 -1.97 32.00
C PHE A 15 -11.32 -0.76 31.76
N GLN A 16 -12.25 -0.88 30.82
CA GLN A 16 -13.17 0.21 30.46
C GLN A 16 -14.37 0.31 31.39
N ASP A 17 -14.59 -0.74 32.19
CA ASP A 17 -15.75 -0.89 33.07
C ASP A 17 -15.55 -0.26 34.45
N SER A 18 -14.33 0.22 34.76
CA SER A 18 -14.04 0.87 36.03
C SER A 18 -14.24 2.39 35.97
N LYS A 19 -14.27 3.02 37.16
CA LYS A 19 -14.29 4.49 37.29
C LYS A 19 -13.04 5.14 36.66
N ASP A 20 -11.98 4.38 36.44
CA ASP A 20 -10.71 4.83 35.87
C ASP A 20 -10.63 4.64 34.35
N LYS A 21 -11.76 4.53 33.65
CA LYS A 21 -11.83 4.37 32.19
C LYS A 21 -11.08 5.46 31.40
N SER A 22 -10.94 6.66 31.98
CA SER A 22 -10.18 7.79 31.42
C SER A 22 -8.69 7.80 31.78
N SER A 23 -8.24 6.90 32.67
CA SER A 23 -6.84 6.80 33.05
C SER A 23 -5.98 6.29 31.89
N THR A 24 -4.91 7.02 31.59
CA THR A 24 -3.92 6.70 30.54
C THR A 24 -2.60 6.21 31.10
N THR A 25 -2.51 6.03 32.42
CA THR A 25 -1.27 5.69 33.12
C THR A 25 -0.69 4.34 32.66
N ASN A 26 -1.53 3.32 32.50
CA ASN A 26 -1.11 2.01 31.99
C ASN A 26 -0.54 2.09 30.55
N LEU A 27 -1.14 2.91 29.69
CA LEU A 27 -0.69 3.16 28.34
C LEU A 27 0.65 3.88 28.33
N ARG A 28 0.84 4.88 29.21
CA ARG A 28 2.11 5.59 29.36
C ARG A 28 3.23 4.66 29.83
N HIS A 29 2.97 3.79 30.83
CA HIS A 29 3.96 2.80 31.29
C HIS A 29 4.37 1.85 30.17
N HIS A 30 3.39 1.34 29.41
CA HIS A 30 3.68 0.51 28.26
C HIS A 30 4.51 1.25 27.21
N ALA A 31 4.11 2.49 26.92
CA ALA A 31 4.78 3.29 25.91
C ALA A 31 6.25 3.56 26.29
N ASN A 32 6.52 3.83 27.56
CA ASN A 32 7.88 3.99 28.07
C ASN A 32 8.73 2.73 27.87
N GLY A 33 8.18 1.55 28.12
CA GLY A 33 8.90 0.28 27.91
C GLY A 33 9.17 -0.04 26.43
N CYS A 34 8.24 0.31 25.54
CA CYS A 34 8.36 0.03 24.11
C CYS A 34 9.25 1.05 23.37
N TRP A 35 9.09 2.34 23.66
CA TRP A 35 9.67 3.45 22.90
C TRP A 35 10.69 4.29 23.68
N GLY A 36 10.79 4.13 25.01
CA GLY A 36 11.67 4.92 25.88
C GLY A 36 10.97 6.17 26.41
N LYS A 37 11.32 6.56 27.64
CA LYS A 37 10.67 7.66 28.37
C LYS A 37 10.77 9.00 27.65
N GLU A 38 11.93 9.32 27.10
CA GLU A 38 12.18 10.58 26.37
C GLU A 38 11.27 10.73 25.14
N ALA A 39 11.09 9.67 24.35
CA ALA A 39 10.23 9.67 23.18
C ALA A 39 8.75 9.85 23.54
N VAL A 40 8.33 9.28 24.68
CA VAL A 40 6.97 9.42 25.19
C VAL A 40 6.73 10.82 25.73
N ASP A 41 7.64 11.35 26.55
CA ASP A 41 7.51 12.69 27.12
C ASP A 41 7.51 13.78 26.03
N HIS A 42 8.30 13.61 24.95
CA HIS A 42 8.25 14.49 23.78
C HIS A 42 6.90 14.46 23.02
N ALA A 43 6.26 13.29 22.95
CA ALA A 43 4.94 13.17 22.32
C ALA A 43 3.83 13.79 23.19
N PHE A 44 3.92 13.65 24.51
CA PHE A 44 2.95 14.20 25.46
C PHE A 44 3.09 15.70 25.68
N SER A 45 4.29 16.27 25.54
CA SER A 45 4.53 17.72 25.67
C SER A 45 3.97 18.52 24.49
N GLY A 46 3.29 17.88 23.54
CA GLY A 46 2.78 18.53 22.34
C GLY A 46 3.90 19.16 21.52
N GLY A 47 5.14 18.67 21.67
CA GLY A 47 6.30 19.14 20.96
C GLY A 47 5.92 19.26 19.50
N LYS A 48 5.91 20.52 19.01
CA LYS A 48 5.43 20.87 17.67
C LYS A 48 5.88 19.75 16.74
N VAL A 49 4.92 19.02 16.16
CA VAL A 49 5.15 18.42 14.85
C VAL A 49 5.78 19.57 14.10
N VAL A 50 7.09 19.47 13.81
CA VAL A 50 7.81 20.48 13.06
C VAL A 50 6.88 20.71 11.88
N GLN A 51 6.20 21.87 11.85
CA GLN A 51 5.36 22.17 10.72
C GLN A 51 6.32 22.04 9.57
N ALA A 52 6.05 21.05 8.71
CA ALA A 52 6.88 20.80 7.57
C ALA A 52 6.90 22.10 6.79
N THR A 53 7.96 22.89 6.98
CA THR A 53 8.20 24.17 6.30
C THR A 53 8.45 23.95 4.81
N SER A 54 8.50 22.68 4.40
CA SER A 54 8.57 22.20 3.04
C SER A 54 7.24 21.55 2.69
N GLY A 55 6.60 22.00 1.60
CA GLY A 55 5.34 21.45 1.05
C GLY A 55 5.42 19.99 0.55
N SER A 56 6.46 19.24 0.96
CA SER A 56 6.61 17.83 0.66
C SER A 56 6.14 16.99 1.84
N VAL A 57 5.13 16.15 1.60
CA VAL A 57 4.63 15.15 2.57
C VAL A 57 5.76 14.26 3.10
N PHE A 58 6.77 13.95 2.27
CA PHE A 58 7.93 13.18 2.72
C PHE A 58 8.66 13.86 3.88
N SER A 59 8.81 15.18 3.85
CA SER A 59 9.51 15.93 4.90
C SER A 59 8.80 15.86 6.25
N ALA A 60 7.47 15.74 6.26
CA ALA A 60 6.68 15.60 7.48
C ALA A 60 6.82 14.22 8.15
N PHE A 61 7.15 13.18 7.37
CA PHE A 61 7.12 11.78 7.84
C PHE A 61 8.45 11.03 7.70
N ALA A 62 9.50 11.66 7.16
CA ALA A 62 10.81 11.04 6.98
C ALA A 62 11.47 10.68 8.31
N ARG A 63 12.10 9.49 8.37
CA ARG A 63 12.93 9.06 9.51
C ARG A 63 14.39 9.39 9.27
N LYS A 64 15.18 9.52 10.33
CA LYS A 64 16.64 9.72 10.25
C LYS A 64 17.27 8.59 9.42
N GLY A 65 17.89 8.95 8.28
CA GLY A 65 18.54 8.03 7.34
C GLY A 65 17.66 7.53 6.18
N GLN A 66 16.40 7.95 6.09
CA GLN A 66 15.51 7.56 5.00
C GLN A 66 15.62 8.54 3.83
N GLN A 67 15.82 8.01 2.62
CA GLN A 67 15.87 8.80 1.38
C GLN A 67 14.47 8.94 0.76
N PRO A 68 14.16 10.09 0.12
CA PRO A 68 12.93 10.25 -0.65
C PRO A 68 12.83 9.16 -1.71
N VAL A 69 11.70 8.45 -1.75
CA VAL A 69 11.44 7.48 -2.80
C VAL A 69 10.98 8.24 -4.05
N HIS A 70 11.86 8.31 -5.04
CA HIS A 70 11.51 8.82 -6.36
C HIS A 70 10.73 7.74 -7.11
N HIS A 71 9.41 7.90 -7.21
CA HIS A 71 8.60 7.10 -8.12
C HIS A 71 8.78 7.68 -9.53
N THR A 72 9.36 6.90 -10.43
CA THR A 72 9.36 7.28 -11.84
C THR A 72 8.01 6.91 -12.42
N TYR A 73 7.26 7.90 -12.89
CA TYR A 73 6.07 7.66 -13.71
C TYR A 73 6.54 7.32 -15.14
N ARG A 74 7.30 6.24 -15.29
CA ARG A 74 7.71 5.76 -16.61
C ARG A 74 6.50 5.04 -17.19
N MET A 75 5.89 5.59 -18.23
CA MET A 75 4.95 4.80 -19.02
C MET A 75 5.69 3.58 -19.55
N HIS A 76 5.20 2.38 -19.21
CA HIS A 76 5.77 1.13 -19.65
C HIS A 76 5.73 1.09 -21.18
N THR A 77 6.89 1.20 -21.82
CA THR A 77 7.02 0.99 -23.26
C THR A 77 6.92 -0.51 -23.54
N SER A 78 6.38 -0.84 -24.72
CA SER A 78 5.83 -2.15 -25.12
C SER A 78 6.70 -3.40 -24.86
N ASN A 79 8.01 -3.26 -24.63
CA ASN A 79 8.91 -4.39 -24.38
C ASN A 79 8.84 -4.96 -22.94
N GLU A 80 8.30 -4.22 -21.96
CA GLU A 80 8.13 -4.72 -20.58
C GLU A 80 6.80 -5.48 -20.38
N ASN A 81 5.92 -5.49 -21.39
CA ASN A 81 4.57 -6.04 -21.31
C ASN A 81 4.44 -7.47 -21.85
N ASN A 82 5.54 -8.23 -21.90
CA ASN A 82 5.52 -9.68 -22.10
C ASN A 82 4.94 -10.42 -20.87
N ARG A 83 3.96 -9.83 -20.20
CA ARG A 83 3.29 -10.45 -19.08
C ARG A 83 2.34 -11.49 -19.66
N PRO A 84 2.39 -12.74 -19.20
CA PRO A 84 1.48 -13.77 -19.67
C PRO A 84 0.04 -13.35 -19.39
N VAL A 85 -0.91 -13.86 -20.18
CA VAL A 85 -2.36 -13.59 -20.00
C VAL A 85 -2.83 -13.88 -18.56
N ASN A 86 -2.09 -14.73 -17.84
CA ASN A 86 -2.28 -15.04 -16.43
C ASN A 86 -2.12 -13.84 -15.47
N ILE A 87 -1.55 -12.71 -15.92
CA ILE A 87 -1.43 -11.47 -15.12
C ILE A 87 -2.79 -10.97 -14.61
N ILE A 88 -3.89 -11.22 -15.34
CA ILE A 88 -5.25 -10.84 -14.93
C ILE A 88 -5.72 -11.54 -13.64
N ASN A 89 -5.05 -12.62 -13.25
CA ASN A 89 -5.30 -13.35 -12.02
C ASN A 89 -4.46 -12.81 -10.83
N ASP A 90 -3.55 -11.87 -11.07
CA ASP A 90 -2.76 -11.23 -10.00
C ASP A 90 -3.68 -10.40 -9.09
N CYS A 91 -3.63 -10.69 -7.79
CA CYS A 91 -4.52 -10.07 -6.81
C CYS A 91 -4.31 -8.54 -6.74
N ALA A 92 -3.07 -8.07 -6.72
CA ALA A 92 -2.76 -6.65 -6.60
C ALA A 92 -3.20 -5.87 -7.84
N LEU A 93 -3.04 -6.47 -9.03
CA LEU A 93 -3.56 -5.88 -10.27
C LEU A 93 -5.08 -5.82 -10.27
N ARG A 94 -5.76 -6.89 -9.83
CA ARG A 94 -7.23 -6.91 -9.76
C ARG A 94 -7.75 -5.86 -8.79
N ASP A 95 -7.17 -5.76 -7.60
CA ASP A 95 -7.53 -4.75 -6.61
C ASP A 95 -7.33 -3.33 -7.16
N LEU A 96 -6.22 -3.11 -7.88
CA LEU A 96 -5.94 -1.83 -8.53
C LEU A 96 -6.99 -1.50 -9.62
N LEU A 97 -7.28 -2.45 -10.51
CA LEU A 97 -8.23 -2.28 -11.62
C LEU A 97 -9.68 -2.12 -11.16
N LEU A 98 -10.04 -2.75 -10.05
CA LEU A 98 -11.38 -2.69 -9.45
C LEU A 98 -11.51 -1.55 -8.44
N SER A 99 -10.41 -0.92 -8.02
CA SER A 99 -10.46 0.22 -7.11
C SER A 99 -11.32 1.35 -7.69
N GLY A 100 -12.38 1.73 -6.97
CA GLY A 100 -13.35 2.74 -7.41
C GLY A 100 -14.38 2.25 -8.43
N ARG A 101 -14.40 0.96 -8.79
CA ARG A 101 -15.35 0.39 -9.77
C ARG A 101 -15.91 -0.97 -9.31
N PRO A 102 -16.82 -1.00 -8.31
CA PRO A 102 -17.30 -2.24 -7.71
C PRO A 102 -18.16 -3.10 -8.64
N ASN A 103 -18.75 -2.52 -9.68
CA ASN A 103 -19.67 -3.21 -10.59
C ASN A 103 -18.98 -3.78 -11.84
N ILE A 104 -17.66 -3.63 -11.98
CA ILE A 104 -16.94 -4.15 -13.14
C ILE A 104 -16.47 -5.56 -12.85
N GLU A 105 -16.83 -6.49 -13.72
CA GLU A 105 -16.28 -7.83 -13.73
C GLU A 105 -15.11 -7.90 -14.72
N LEU A 106 -13.95 -8.36 -14.23
CA LEU A 106 -12.79 -8.56 -15.09
C LEU A 106 -12.94 -9.89 -15.85
N PRO A 107 -12.71 -9.91 -17.17
CA PRO A 107 -12.77 -11.16 -17.94
C PRO A 107 -11.72 -12.15 -17.45
N SER A 108 -12.03 -13.44 -17.56
CA SER A 108 -11.07 -14.50 -17.22
C SER A 108 -9.90 -14.52 -18.21
N HIS A 109 -8.74 -15.00 -17.75
CA HIS A 109 -7.57 -15.15 -18.63
C HIS A 109 -7.85 -16.03 -19.86
N PHE A 110 -8.74 -17.02 -19.74
CA PHE A 110 -9.21 -17.82 -20.88
C PHE A 110 -9.97 -16.99 -21.91
N THR A 111 -10.84 -16.08 -21.44
CA THR A 111 -11.61 -15.18 -22.31
C THR A 111 -10.67 -14.26 -23.07
N ILE A 112 -9.74 -13.62 -22.36
CA ILE A 112 -8.72 -12.76 -22.97
C ILE A 112 -7.89 -13.53 -23.99
N SER A 113 -7.45 -14.76 -23.67
CA SER A 113 -6.65 -15.58 -24.58
C SER A 113 -7.40 -15.93 -25.86
N ARG A 114 -8.68 -16.30 -25.75
CA ARG A 114 -9.54 -16.58 -26.91
C ARG A 114 -9.72 -15.34 -27.79
N ASP A 115 -9.99 -14.19 -27.18
CA ASP A 115 -10.26 -12.96 -27.92
C ASP A 115 -8.99 -12.43 -28.62
N ILE A 116 -7.82 -12.59 -27.99
CA ILE A 116 -6.53 -12.32 -28.64
C ILE A 116 -6.37 -13.23 -29.86
N ARG A 117 -6.58 -14.55 -29.72
CA ARG A 117 -6.46 -15.50 -30.84
C ARG A 117 -7.42 -15.13 -31.98
N ALA A 118 -8.69 -14.88 -31.67
CA ALA A 118 -9.69 -14.49 -32.67
C ALA A 118 -9.30 -13.19 -33.40
N SER A 119 -8.67 -12.25 -32.70
CA SER A 119 -8.15 -11.02 -33.31
C SER A 119 -7.01 -11.31 -34.28
N PHE A 120 -6.09 -12.21 -33.92
CA PHE A 120 -5.01 -12.64 -34.81
C PHE A 120 -5.52 -13.36 -36.06
N GLU A 121 -6.47 -14.27 -35.91
CA GLU A 121 -7.09 -15.00 -37.02
C GLU A 121 -7.73 -14.04 -38.03
N LYS A 122 -8.52 -13.06 -37.56
CA LYS A 122 -9.11 -12.02 -38.42
C LYS A 122 -8.07 -11.16 -39.13
N CYS A 123 -7.00 -10.79 -38.42
CA CYS A 123 -5.91 -10.04 -39.04
C CYS A 123 -5.22 -10.86 -40.13
N GLN A 124 -5.00 -12.15 -39.89
CA GLN A 124 -4.38 -13.06 -40.85
C GLN A 124 -5.26 -13.25 -42.09
N GLU A 125 -6.57 -13.44 -41.92
CA GLU A 125 -7.54 -13.49 -43.03
C GLU A 125 -7.48 -12.21 -43.87
N ARG A 126 -7.50 -11.04 -43.22
CA ARG A 126 -7.44 -9.75 -43.91
C ARG A 126 -6.14 -9.58 -44.68
N ILE A 127 -5.00 -9.95 -44.10
CA ILE A 127 -3.71 -9.93 -44.81
C ILE A 127 -3.76 -10.88 -46.01
N GLY A 128 -4.34 -12.08 -45.84
CA GLY A 128 -4.56 -13.02 -46.94
C GLY A 128 -5.35 -12.41 -48.09
N THR A 129 -6.43 -11.67 -47.81
CA THR A 129 -7.20 -10.97 -48.85
C THR A 129 -6.45 -9.83 -49.54
N LEU A 130 -5.48 -9.22 -48.85
CA LEU A 130 -4.70 -8.10 -49.40
C LEU A 130 -3.49 -8.56 -50.22
N LEU A 131 -3.04 -9.79 -50.04
CA LEU A 131 -1.88 -10.37 -50.72
C LEU A 131 -2.25 -11.26 -51.92
N GLN A 132 -3.54 -11.46 -52.17
CA GLN A 132 -4.07 -12.09 -53.38
C GLN A 132 -4.28 -11.06 -54.49
#